data_AF-A0ABD6E341-F1
#
_entry.id   AF-A0ABD6E341-F1
#
_cell.length_a   1.000
_cell.length_b   1.000
_cell.length_c   1.000
_cell.angle_alpha   90.00
_cell.angle_beta   90.00
_cell.angle_gamma   90.00
#
_symmetry.space_group_name_H-M   'P 1'
#
loop_
_entity.id
_entity.type
_entity.pdbx_description
1 polymer ?
#
loop_
_entity_poly.entity_id
_entity_poly.type
_entity_poly.pdbx_seq_one_letter_code
_entity_poly.pdbx_strand_id
1 'polypeptide(L)'
;MKKIIPILIVGILVISGLGAVAISDSNPESLYKMESIFISETILKENNEYILIDFEESTSKLMETGNPIIPVITKVYTFPAGTKIENVKVDIINEQQTLQKKIQPSTKPIPMSNDIIIDVSEIYIQNDDVYSSAELYPSEPYSIGMGSGLKDQEHVIYLTIRCNSQYSPVLNTIEIPKQIDVEIEYILPEEPLFKADEFDMLIITDESFVTNLQPLVDHKNSNGIETMVETVQDIYPAYDGRDDPEDIKLRIKDAIEESGIKYVLLAGGRKGQTLDWYVPSRRTLNDDNWETGYESDLYFADIYKYDGENIVFEDWDSNGNGVFAEFKGIRRDTMDFYPDVTIGRLPIRTTSEADTIVNKIIDYENNADDSWFKTAIVISGDTFPPSRGGAPGWWEGELETGITVDILEDFGFTMNKLWLSIPGAWEGREDVQNAFNDGAGFVHFAGHSNPASWGNHPPDDEDHVFIDGFKMWDGPKLTNDGELPIVVFGGCHSAQFNVTLMHIITGMQKYGIMGFWFRSPFRYAFFEWVPRDVSSQLVMQKSGGAIASIGNSGLGYGYVNEGWDSGLGGWIEPRFFDAYANQSKTILGETHDQAIIDYINIIGSVNSDQIDRKTIEEWVLLGDPSLKIGGL
;
A
#
# COMPACT_ATOMS: atom_id res chain seq x y z
N MET A 1 -2.35 35.20 -20.26
CA MET A 1 -3.54 35.75 -19.57
C MET A 1 -4.57 34.64 -19.44
N LYS A 2 -4.43 33.79 -18.41
CA LYS A 2 -5.38 32.72 -18.11
C LYS A 2 -6.47 33.29 -17.19
N LYS A 3 -7.74 33.12 -17.57
CA LYS A 3 -8.90 33.58 -16.80
C LYS A 3 -9.13 32.59 -15.66
N ILE A 4 -8.99 33.07 -14.44
CA ILE A 4 -9.39 32.36 -13.22
C ILE A 4 -10.92 32.41 -13.17
N ILE A 5 -11.58 31.25 -13.24
CA ILE A 5 -13.00 31.10 -12.93
C ILE A 5 -13.08 30.77 -11.43
N PRO A 6 -13.79 31.57 -10.61
CA PRO A 6 -13.94 31.25 -9.20
C PRO A 6 -15.00 30.14 -9.04
N ILE A 7 -14.59 29.00 -8.47
CA ILE A 7 -15.50 27.99 -7.94
C ILE A 7 -16.18 28.59 -6.71
N LEU A 8 -17.50 28.73 -6.75
CA LEU A 8 -18.32 29.19 -5.63
C LEU A 8 -18.73 27.96 -4.80
N ILE A 9 -17.94 27.61 -3.77
CA ILE A 9 -18.34 26.62 -2.77
C ILE A 9 -19.33 27.31 -1.82
N VAL A 10 -20.61 27.00 -1.96
CA VAL A 10 -21.65 27.42 -1.01
C VAL A 10 -21.83 26.30 0.01
N GLY A 11 -20.97 26.30 1.04
CA GLY A 11 -21.21 25.52 2.24
C GLY A 11 -22.26 26.21 3.09
N ILE A 12 -23.51 25.74 3.08
CA ILE A 12 -24.53 26.16 4.05
C ILE A 12 -24.32 25.32 5.31
N LEU A 13 -23.64 25.89 6.30
CA LEU A 13 -23.63 25.36 7.66
C LEU A 13 -24.90 25.85 8.36
N VAL A 14 -25.93 25.00 8.46
CA VAL A 14 -27.10 25.31 9.31
C VAL A 14 -26.75 24.95 10.75
N ILE A 15 -26.22 25.92 11.50
CA ILE A 15 -26.14 25.83 12.96
C ILE A 15 -27.48 26.29 13.51
N SER A 16 -28.40 25.36 13.79
CA SER A 16 -29.57 25.63 14.61
C SER A 16 -29.27 25.21 16.05
N GLY A 17 -29.12 26.17 16.97
CA GLY A 17 -29.21 25.89 18.41
C GLY A 17 -28.27 26.66 19.33
N LEU A 18 -28.44 27.98 19.46
CA LEU A 18 -28.01 28.72 20.65
C LEU A 18 -29.25 28.99 21.50
N GLY A 19 -29.42 28.23 22.59
CA GLY A 19 -30.49 28.42 23.56
C GLY A 19 -30.14 27.76 24.89
N ALA A 20 -29.91 28.57 25.92
CA ALA A 20 -29.61 28.09 27.26
C ALA A 20 -30.83 27.46 27.94
N VAL A 21 -30.55 26.39 28.71
CA VAL A 21 -31.33 25.78 29.82
C VAL A 21 -32.47 24.82 29.43
N ALA A 22 -32.24 23.52 29.61
CA ALA A 22 -32.91 22.65 30.59
C ALA A 22 -32.38 21.22 30.43
N ILE A 23 -32.02 20.56 31.54
CA ILE A 23 -31.74 19.13 31.56
C ILE A 23 -33.07 18.41 31.27
N SER A 24 -33.20 17.91 30.05
CA SER A 24 -34.21 16.92 29.68
C SER A 24 -33.48 15.79 28.96
N ASP A 25 -33.78 14.55 29.32
CA ASP A 25 -33.42 13.36 28.55
C ASP A 25 -33.88 13.57 27.09
N SER A 26 -32.98 14.04 26.23
CA SER A 26 -33.22 14.18 24.80
C SER A 26 -32.33 13.18 24.09
N ASN A 27 -32.94 12.30 23.30
CA ASN A 27 -32.22 11.50 22.32
C ASN A 27 -31.23 12.39 21.55
N PRO A 28 -30.03 11.89 21.24
CA PRO A 28 -29.05 12.67 20.50
C PRO A 28 -29.66 13.14 19.16
N GLU A 29 -29.51 14.43 18.85
CA GLU A 29 -30.06 15.03 17.62
C GLU A 29 -29.30 14.51 16.39
N SER A 30 -30.01 13.96 15.40
CA SER A 30 -29.42 13.61 14.10
C SER A 30 -28.89 14.85 13.38
N LEU A 31 -27.68 14.75 12.84
CA LEU A 31 -27.05 15.73 11.98
C LEU A 31 -27.09 15.27 10.52
N TYR A 32 -26.99 16.22 9.59
CA TYR A 32 -27.04 15.96 8.15
C TYR A 32 -25.83 16.57 7.43
N LYS A 33 -25.22 15.81 6.54
CA LYS A 33 -24.21 16.27 5.58
C LYS A 33 -24.75 16.08 4.17
N MET A 34 -24.73 17.14 3.37
CA MET A 34 -25.23 17.13 1.99
C MET A 34 -24.17 17.66 1.03
N GLU A 35 -24.03 17.02 -0.12
CA GLU A 35 -23.11 17.43 -1.19
C GLU A 35 -23.69 17.09 -2.57
N SER A 36 -23.45 17.96 -3.55
CA SER A 36 -23.79 17.73 -4.95
C SER A 36 -22.53 17.82 -5.79
N ILE A 37 -22.28 16.80 -6.60
CA ILE A 37 -21.12 16.69 -7.48
C ILE A 37 -21.61 16.71 -8.92
N PHE A 38 -21.02 17.57 -9.73
CA PHE A 38 -21.33 17.69 -11.15
C PHE A 38 -20.17 17.12 -11.95
N ILE A 39 -20.49 16.33 -12.97
CA ILE A 39 -19.49 15.62 -13.77
C ILE A 39 -19.34 16.28 -15.13
N SER A 40 -18.09 16.44 -15.56
CA SER A 40 -17.70 17.06 -16.80
C SER A 40 -18.09 16.25 -18.04
N GLU A 41 -17.67 16.74 -19.21
CA GLU A 41 -17.89 16.03 -20.46
C GLU A 41 -16.96 14.82 -20.59
N THR A 42 -17.47 13.77 -21.21
CA THR A 42 -16.76 12.52 -21.38
C THR A 42 -15.58 12.66 -22.32
N ILE A 43 -14.47 12.05 -21.94
CA ILE A 43 -13.27 11.89 -22.75
C ILE A 43 -13.32 10.50 -23.38
N LEU A 44 -13.34 10.43 -24.71
CA LEU A 44 -13.32 9.18 -25.46
C LEU A 44 -11.98 9.03 -26.18
N LYS A 45 -11.31 7.90 -25.97
CA LYS A 45 -10.06 7.54 -26.64
C LYS A 45 -10.27 6.26 -27.45
N GLU A 46 -10.04 6.32 -28.76
CA GLU A 46 -10.07 5.12 -29.59
C GLU A 46 -8.87 4.22 -29.27
N ASN A 47 -9.12 2.92 -29.10
CA ASN A 47 -8.06 1.90 -28.99
C ASN A 47 -8.41 0.70 -29.87
N ASN A 48 -7.84 0.66 -31.08
CA ASN A 48 -8.10 -0.39 -32.07
C ASN A 48 -9.61 -0.59 -32.33
N GLU A 49 -10.15 -1.77 -31.98
CA GLU A 49 -11.57 -2.12 -32.13
C GLU A 49 -12.45 -1.68 -30.94
N TYR A 50 -11.84 -1.18 -29.87
CA TYR A 50 -12.48 -0.72 -28.65
C TYR A 50 -12.37 0.81 -28.48
N ILE A 51 -13.03 1.30 -27.43
CA ILE A 51 -12.86 2.65 -26.88
C ILE A 51 -12.61 2.58 -25.38
N LEU A 52 -11.82 3.53 -24.90
CA LEU A 52 -11.69 3.87 -23.48
C LEU A 52 -12.52 5.12 -23.20
N ILE A 53 -13.14 5.15 -22.02
CA ILE A 53 -14.00 6.25 -21.57
C ILE A 53 -13.49 6.75 -20.24
N ASP A 54 -13.44 8.08 -20.10
CA ASP A 54 -13.01 8.74 -18.87
C ASP A 54 -13.67 10.12 -18.72
N PHE A 55 -13.43 10.81 -17.61
CA PHE A 55 -13.82 12.21 -17.35
C PHE A 55 -12.95 12.79 -16.23
N GLU A 56 -12.90 14.13 -16.08
CA GLU A 56 -11.96 14.81 -15.18
C GLU A 56 -12.15 14.43 -13.69
N GLU A 57 -13.39 14.15 -13.28
CA GLU A 57 -13.74 13.81 -11.91
C GLU A 57 -13.57 12.31 -11.58
N SER A 58 -13.16 11.47 -12.53
CA SER A 58 -12.90 10.06 -12.25
C SER A 58 -11.70 9.95 -11.31
N THR A 59 -11.82 9.08 -10.33
CA THR A 59 -10.76 8.83 -9.35
C THR A 59 -10.07 7.50 -9.60
N SER A 60 -10.75 6.55 -10.23
CA SER A 60 -10.24 5.23 -10.56
C SER A 60 -11.05 4.59 -11.68
N LYS A 61 -10.68 3.36 -12.04
CA LYS A 61 -11.41 2.51 -12.99
C LYS A 61 -11.77 1.20 -12.32
N LEU A 62 -12.91 0.63 -12.68
CA LEU A 62 -13.28 -0.74 -12.31
C LEU A 62 -12.55 -1.71 -13.24
N MET A 63 -11.64 -2.50 -12.68
CA MET A 63 -10.69 -3.34 -13.41
C MET A 63 -10.96 -4.85 -13.29
N GLU A 64 -12.22 -5.29 -13.19
CA GLU A 64 -12.54 -6.72 -13.15
C GLU A 64 -12.12 -7.42 -14.45
N THR A 65 -11.26 -8.45 -14.34
CA THR A 65 -10.63 -9.11 -15.50
C THR A 65 -11.66 -9.49 -16.58
N GLY A 66 -11.45 -8.99 -17.78
CA GLY A 66 -12.25 -9.26 -18.96
C GLY A 66 -13.61 -8.57 -19.04
N ASN A 67 -14.02 -7.87 -18.00
CA ASN A 67 -15.20 -7.01 -18.02
C ASN A 67 -14.84 -5.62 -18.58
N PRO A 68 -15.81 -4.82 -19.05
CA PRO A 68 -15.57 -3.46 -19.51
C PRO A 68 -14.83 -2.60 -18.47
N ILE A 69 -13.84 -1.81 -18.90
CA ILE A 69 -13.17 -0.81 -18.06
C ILE A 69 -14.12 0.37 -17.86
N ILE A 70 -14.57 0.57 -16.62
CA ILE A 70 -15.58 1.57 -16.27
C ILE A 70 -14.97 2.65 -15.38
N PRO A 71 -15.10 3.96 -15.73
CA PRO A 71 -14.63 5.02 -14.85
C PRO A 71 -15.51 5.12 -13.58
N VAL A 72 -14.86 5.35 -12.45
CA VAL A 72 -15.46 5.40 -11.11
C VAL A 72 -15.17 6.74 -10.46
N ILE A 73 -16.17 7.32 -9.80
CA ILE A 73 -16.06 8.53 -8.98
C ILE A 73 -16.15 8.13 -7.53
N THR A 74 -15.08 8.37 -6.77
CA THR A 74 -15.04 8.12 -5.34
C THR A 74 -15.19 9.41 -4.55
N LYS A 75 -16.03 9.37 -3.50
CA LYS A 75 -16.09 10.40 -2.46
C LYS A 75 -15.93 9.77 -1.10
N VAL A 76 -15.04 10.37 -0.31
CA VAL A 76 -14.69 9.91 1.04
C VAL A 76 -15.12 10.97 2.04
N TYR A 77 -15.92 10.55 3.00
CA TYR A 77 -16.33 11.33 4.16
C TYR A 77 -15.68 10.73 5.40
N THR A 78 -15.25 11.60 6.31
CA THR A 78 -14.68 11.17 7.60
C THR A 78 -15.48 11.78 8.73
N PHE A 79 -15.74 10.98 9.76
CA PHE A 79 -16.45 11.36 10.98
C PHE A 79 -15.61 10.98 12.20
N PRO A 80 -15.69 11.69 13.34
CA PRO A 80 -15.00 11.26 14.55
C PRO A 80 -15.37 9.83 14.94
N ALA A 81 -14.40 9.05 15.43
CA ALA A 81 -14.65 7.72 15.97
C ALA A 81 -15.80 7.71 17.00
N GLY A 82 -16.69 6.71 16.90
CA GLY A 82 -17.92 6.61 17.69
C GLY A 82 -19.14 7.31 17.07
N THR A 83 -18.99 7.96 15.91
CA THR A 83 -20.15 8.47 15.14
C THR A 83 -21.01 7.32 14.64
N LYS A 84 -22.32 7.40 14.83
CA LYS A 84 -23.26 6.45 14.24
C LYS A 84 -23.80 7.00 12.92
N ILE A 85 -23.61 6.27 11.82
CA ILE A 85 -24.20 6.61 10.53
C ILE A 85 -25.61 5.98 10.45
N GLU A 86 -26.65 6.81 10.51
CA GLU A 86 -28.04 6.36 10.54
C GLU A 86 -28.58 6.06 9.13
N ASN A 87 -28.25 6.91 8.16
CA ASN A 87 -28.71 6.75 6.79
C ASN A 87 -27.78 7.41 5.78
N VAL A 88 -27.63 6.79 4.61
CA VAL A 88 -26.90 7.36 3.47
C VAL A 88 -27.79 7.26 2.25
N LYS A 89 -28.12 8.40 1.66
CA LYS A 89 -28.90 8.49 0.43
C LYS A 89 -28.04 9.05 -0.69
N VAL A 90 -28.01 8.33 -1.80
CA VAL A 90 -27.28 8.71 -3.01
C VAL A 90 -28.27 8.74 -4.17
N ASP A 91 -28.49 9.92 -4.72
CA ASP A 91 -29.32 10.14 -5.92
C ASP A 91 -28.39 10.49 -7.09
N ILE A 92 -28.48 9.71 -8.19
CA ILE A 92 -27.63 9.91 -9.37
C ILE A 92 -28.52 10.29 -10.56
N ILE A 93 -28.18 11.39 -11.23
CA ILE A 93 -28.79 11.80 -12.49
C ILE A 93 -27.83 11.41 -13.61
N ASN A 94 -28.22 10.41 -14.39
CA ASN A 94 -27.43 9.89 -15.51
C ASN A 94 -27.82 10.54 -16.84
N GLU A 95 -26.84 10.62 -17.74
CA GLU A 95 -27.03 10.84 -19.17
C GLU A 95 -26.68 9.57 -19.93
N GLN A 96 -27.56 9.14 -20.84
CA GLN A 96 -27.31 7.99 -21.69
C GLN A 96 -26.61 8.42 -22.98
N GLN A 97 -25.54 7.74 -23.34
CA GLN A 97 -24.78 7.96 -24.56
C GLN A 97 -24.63 6.67 -25.37
N THR A 98 -24.86 6.74 -26.68
CA THR A 98 -24.58 5.63 -27.61
C THR A 98 -23.14 5.70 -28.10
N LEU A 99 -22.45 4.56 -28.07
CA LEU A 99 -21.05 4.41 -28.43
C LEU A 99 -20.92 3.84 -29.85
N GLN A 100 -19.81 4.15 -30.52
CA GLN A 100 -19.53 3.64 -31.88
C GLN A 100 -18.80 2.30 -31.88
N LYS A 101 -18.09 2.00 -30.80
CA LYS A 101 -17.34 0.76 -30.54
C LYS A 101 -17.66 0.28 -29.13
N LYS A 102 -17.31 -0.96 -28.83
CA LYS A 102 -17.45 -1.51 -27.49
C LYS A 102 -16.41 -0.90 -26.56
N ILE A 103 -16.74 -0.77 -25.27
CA ILE A 103 -15.75 -0.42 -24.24
C ILE A 103 -14.73 -1.55 -24.12
N GLN A 104 -13.46 -1.19 -23.94
CA GLN A 104 -12.36 -2.14 -23.82
C GLN A 104 -12.51 -3.04 -22.58
N PRO A 105 -12.21 -4.36 -22.69
CA PRO A 105 -12.14 -5.23 -21.52
C PRO A 105 -10.89 -4.94 -20.70
N SER A 106 -11.01 -5.05 -19.37
CA SER A 106 -9.90 -4.98 -18.42
C SER A 106 -8.94 -6.14 -18.64
N THR A 107 -7.64 -5.88 -18.52
CA THR A 107 -6.61 -6.90 -18.61
C THR A 107 -6.54 -7.71 -17.32
N LYS A 108 -6.05 -8.95 -17.43
CA LYS A 108 -5.73 -9.75 -16.25
C LYS A 108 -4.46 -9.19 -15.57
N PRO A 109 -4.45 -8.99 -14.25
CA PRO A 109 -3.23 -8.57 -13.55
C PRO A 109 -2.19 -9.69 -13.55
N ILE A 110 -0.92 -9.29 -13.64
CA ILE A 110 0.21 -10.20 -13.86
C ILE A 110 1.23 -10.08 -12.71
N PRO A 111 1.76 -11.19 -12.18
CA PRO A 111 2.83 -11.11 -11.19
C PRO A 111 4.12 -10.53 -11.78
N MET A 112 4.76 -9.63 -11.06
CA MET A 112 6.00 -8.93 -11.44
C MET A 112 7.25 -9.78 -11.20
N SER A 113 7.24 -11.05 -11.63
CA SER A 113 8.38 -11.97 -11.49
C SER A 113 8.94 -12.40 -12.85
N ASN A 114 10.25 -12.20 -13.05
CA ASN A 114 10.96 -12.54 -14.29
C ASN A 114 10.90 -14.04 -14.67
N ASP A 115 10.57 -14.94 -13.76
CA ASP A 115 10.49 -16.38 -14.09
C ASP A 115 9.18 -16.78 -14.80
N ILE A 116 8.22 -15.85 -14.93
CA ILE A 116 6.85 -16.10 -15.40
C ILE A 116 6.65 -15.59 -16.82
N ILE A 117 6.73 -16.44 -17.84
CA ILE A 117 6.35 -16.05 -19.21
C ILE A 117 4.83 -16.08 -19.34
N ILE A 118 4.22 -14.95 -19.72
CA ILE A 118 2.77 -14.84 -19.92
C ILE A 118 2.44 -14.96 -21.41
N ASP A 119 1.39 -15.72 -21.72
CA ASP A 119 0.79 -15.71 -23.05
C ASP A 119 -0.10 -14.46 -23.18
N VAL A 120 0.22 -13.60 -24.15
CA VAL A 120 -0.54 -12.35 -24.46
C VAL A 120 -2.05 -12.63 -24.61
N SER A 121 -2.41 -13.80 -25.14
CA SER A 121 -3.81 -14.19 -25.33
C SER A 121 -4.55 -14.47 -24.02
N GLU A 122 -3.84 -14.72 -22.93
CA GLU A 122 -4.40 -14.84 -21.58
C GLU A 122 -4.55 -13.49 -20.85
N ILE A 123 -3.94 -12.42 -21.38
CA ILE A 123 -4.02 -11.07 -20.81
C ILE A 123 -5.31 -10.37 -21.22
N TYR A 124 -5.68 -10.49 -22.50
CA TYR A 124 -6.84 -9.84 -23.11
C TYR A 124 -7.99 -10.82 -23.30
N ILE A 125 -8.55 -11.30 -22.19
CA ILE A 125 -9.70 -12.22 -22.21
C ILE A 125 -10.97 -11.38 -22.15
N GLN A 126 -11.83 -11.42 -23.17
CA GLN A 126 -13.16 -10.81 -23.08
C GLN A 126 -14.10 -11.74 -22.28
N ASN A 127 -14.81 -11.19 -21.30
CA ASN A 127 -15.88 -11.91 -20.62
C ASN A 127 -17.14 -11.94 -21.51
N ASP A 128 -17.31 -13.03 -22.25
CA ASP A 128 -18.43 -13.22 -23.18
C ASP A 128 -19.80 -13.11 -22.50
N ASP A 129 -19.92 -13.49 -21.22
CA ASP A 129 -21.19 -13.43 -20.48
C ASP A 129 -21.63 -11.97 -20.28
N VAL A 130 -20.69 -11.07 -19.97
CA VAL A 130 -20.96 -9.63 -19.85
C VAL A 130 -21.16 -9.02 -21.24
N TYR A 131 -20.25 -9.28 -22.18
CA TYR A 131 -20.26 -8.64 -23.50
C TYR A 131 -21.38 -9.08 -24.44
N SER A 132 -22.05 -10.19 -24.10
CA SER A 132 -23.26 -10.69 -24.78
C SER A 132 -24.56 -10.32 -24.04
N SER A 133 -24.47 -9.59 -22.93
CA SER A 133 -25.62 -9.12 -22.16
C SER A 133 -26.11 -7.75 -22.59
N ALA A 134 -27.42 -7.53 -22.49
CA ALA A 134 -28.03 -6.21 -22.60
C ALA A 134 -28.22 -5.51 -21.23
N GLU A 135 -27.97 -6.24 -20.14
CA GLU A 135 -28.01 -5.69 -18.78
C GLU A 135 -26.87 -4.68 -18.57
N LEU A 136 -27.07 -3.78 -17.61
CA LEU A 136 -26.08 -2.79 -17.22
C LEU A 136 -24.95 -3.44 -16.41
N TYR A 137 -23.70 -3.09 -16.75
CA TYR A 137 -22.49 -3.44 -16.03
C TYR A 137 -21.72 -2.18 -15.57
N PRO A 138 -21.26 -2.11 -14.31
CA PRO A 138 -21.71 -2.96 -13.20
C PRO A 138 -23.22 -2.78 -12.98
N SER A 139 -23.87 -3.76 -12.35
CA SER A 139 -25.32 -3.70 -12.11
C SER A 139 -25.70 -2.63 -11.08
N GLU A 140 -24.81 -2.40 -10.12
CA GLU A 140 -25.01 -1.40 -9.07
C GLU A 140 -24.42 -0.04 -9.52
N PRO A 141 -25.21 1.03 -9.52
CA PRO A 141 -24.76 2.37 -9.91
C PRO A 141 -23.80 2.99 -8.90
N TYR A 142 -23.82 2.52 -7.65
CA TYR A 142 -22.88 2.91 -6.62
C TYR A 142 -22.71 1.83 -5.57
N SER A 143 -21.63 1.92 -4.80
CA SER A 143 -21.43 1.16 -3.57
C SER A 143 -21.03 2.08 -2.43
N ILE A 144 -21.33 1.65 -1.20
CA ILE A 144 -20.97 2.35 0.03
C ILE A 144 -20.11 1.40 0.85
N GLY A 145 -18.89 1.83 1.17
CA GLY A 145 -18.00 1.20 2.13
C GLY A 145 -17.91 2.03 3.40
N MET A 146 -17.74 1.37 4.54
CA MET A 146 -17.44 2.02 5.81
C MET A 146 -16.33 1.25 6.51
N GLY A 147 -15.51 1.95 7.28
CA GLY A 147 -14.42 1.39 8.08
C GLY A 147 -13.92 2.35 9.14
N SER A 148 -13.04 1.89 10.02
CA SER A 148 -12.39 2.69 11.08
C SER A 148 -10.91 2.81 10.83
N GLY A 149 -10.31 3.99 11.00
CA GLY A 149 -8.86 4.13 10.90
C GLY A 149 -8.38 5.53 11.26
N LEU A 150 -7.14 5.86 10.89
CA LEU A 150 -6.53 7.16 11.18
C LEU A 150 -6.64 8.14 10.02
N LYS A 151 -7.05 9.36 10.34
CA LYS A 151 -6.85 10.54 9.49
C LYS A 151 -6.16 11.63 10.27
N ASP A 152 -4.98 12.03 9.82
CA ASP A 152 -4.16 13.06 10.47
C ASP A 152 -3.93 12.74 11.96
N GLN A 153 -3.63 11.46 12.26
CA GLN A 153 -3.45 10.88 13.60
C GLN A 153 -4.69 10.88 14.51
N GLU A 154 -5.87 11.22 13.99
CA GLU A 154 -7.14 11.11 14.70
C GLU A 154 -7.91 9.87 14.23
N HIS A 155 -8.49 9.13 15.17
CA HIS A 155 -9.35 7.99 14.84
C HIS A 155 -10.68 8.49 14.26
N VAL A 156 -11.02 7.98 13.07
CA VAL A 156 -12.19 8.36 12.31
C VAL A 156 -12.93 7.15 11.76
N ILE A 157 -14.22 7.34 11.48
CA ILE A 157 -14.98 6.46 10.62
C ILE A 157 -14.90 7.01 9.20
N TYR A 158 -14.43 6.17 8.28
CA TYR A 158 -14.49 6.40 6.85
C TYR A 158 -15.84 5.97 6.31
N LEU A 159 -16.42 6.81 5.47
CA LEU A 159 -17.60 6.51 4.66
C LEU A 159 -17.26 6.84 3.22
N THR A 160 -17.16 5.80 2.39
CA THR A 160 -16.70 5.90 1.02
C THR A 160 -17.82 5.53 0.07
N ILE A 161 -18.19 6.46 -0.81
CA ILE A 161 -19.21 6.28 -1.83
C ILE A 161 -18.50 6.21 -3.19
N ARG A 162 -18.63 5.07 -3.86
CA ARG A 162 -18.07 4.85 -5.21
C ARG A 162 -19.21 4.80 -6.20
N CYS A 163 -19.29 5.77 -7.10
CA CYS A 163 -20.31 5.87 -8.13
C CYS A 163 -19.74 5.41 -9.48
N ASN A 164 -20.43 4.46 -10.11
CA ASN A 164 -20.03 3.85 -11.36
C ASN A 164 -20.80 4.48 -12.53
N SER A 165 -20.12 4.62 -13.68
CA SER A 165 -20.86 4.62 -14.94
C SER A 165 -21.40 3.22 -15.22
N GLN A 166 -22.51 3.08 -15.95
CA GLN A 166 -23.10 1.76 -16.22
C GLN A 166 -23.24 1.51 -17.73
N TYR A 167 -22.70 0.42 -18.22
CA TYR A 167 -22.60 0.12 -19.64
C TYR A 167 -23.42 -1.11 -20.02
N SER A 168 -24.18 -1.02 -21.11
CA SER A 168 -24.86 -2.15 -21.75
C SER A 168 -24.11 -2.56 -23.02
N PRO A 169 -23.39 -3.70 -23.01
CA PRO A 169 -22.54 -4.09 -24.15
C PRO A 169 -23.28 -4.42 -25.44
N VAL A 170 -24.46 -5.06 -25.36
CA VAL A 170 -25.27 -5.39 -26.55
C VAL A 170 -25.94 -4.16 -27.15
N LEU A 171 -26.39 -3.23 -26.30
CA LEU A 171 -27.00 -1.98 -26.77
C LEU A 171 -25.96 -0.95 -27.20
N ASN A 172 -24.70 -1.15 -26.79
CA ASN A 172 -23.58 -0.24 -26.99
C ASN A 172 -23.91 1.17 -26.43
N THR A 173 -24.53 1.21 -25.26
CA THR A 173 -24.91 2.45 -24.57
C THR A 173 -24.35 2.47 -23.16
N ILE A 174 -23.86 3.63 -22.73
CA ILE A 174 -23.38 3.88 -21.37
C ILE A 174 -24.25 4.94 -20.70
N GLU A 175 -24.57 4.74 -19.44
CA GLU A 175 -25.15 5.71 -18.52
C GLU A 175 -24.03 6.33 -17.71
N ILE A 176 -23.89 7.65 -17.83
CA ILE A 176 -22.81 8.41 -17.24
C ILE A 176 -23.40 9.35 -16.19
N PRO A 177 -22.93 9.30 -14.94
CA PRO A 177 -23.34 10.25 -13.92
C PRO A 177 -23.05 11.68 -14.39
N LYS A 178 -24.05 12.56 -14.37
CA LYS A 178 -23.89 14.01 -14.62
C LYS A 178 -24.06 14.83 -13.35
N GLN A 179 -24.85 14.33 -12.42
CA GLN A 179 -24.98 14.87 -11.07
C GLN A 179 -25.12 13.73 -10.07
N ILE A 180 -24.40 13.82 -8.95
CA ILE A 180 -24.49 12.91 -7.81
C ILE A 180 -24.83 13.75 -6.59
N ASP A 181 -25.99 13.51 -5.99
CA ASP A 181 -26.41 14.14 -4.74
C ASP A 181 -26.28 13.12 -3.60
N VAL A 182 -25.53 13.50 -2.56
CA VAL A 182 -25.28 12.69 -1.37
C VAL A 182 -25.89 13.36 -0.16
N GLU A 183 -26.64 12.60 0.64
CA GLU A 183 -27.17 13.01 1.93
C GLU A 183 -26.83 11.94 2.98
N ILE A 184 -26.13 12.34 4.05
CA ILE A 184 -25.70 11.47 5.14
C ILE A 184 -26.34 11.97 6.43
N GLU A 185 -27.14 11.12 7.06
CA GLU A 185 -27.67 11.31 8.41
C GLU A 185 -26.78 10.58 9.41
N TYR A 186 -26.34 11.29 10.45
CA TYR A 186 -25.42 10.73 11.44
C TYR A 186 -25.61 11.35 12.82
N ILE A 187 -25.16 10.62 13.84
CA ILE A 187 -25.18 11.04 15.25
C ILE A 187 -23.74 11.05 15.75
N LEU A 188 -23.26 12.19 16.21
CA LEU A 188 -21.94 12.30 16.84
C LEU A 188 -21.95 11.61 18.21
N PRO A 189 -20.83 11.05 18.65
CA PRO A 189 -20.73 10.54 20.02
C PRO A 189 -20.82 11.70 21.01
N GLU A 190 -21.42 11.47 22.17
CA GLU A 190 -21.53 12.48 23.24
C GLU A 190 -20.15 12.89 23.78
N GLU A 191 -19.19 11.98 23.72
CA GLU A 191 -17.82 12.11 24.20
C GLU A 191 -16.86 11.44 23.20
N PRO A 192 -15.62 11.95 23.02
CA PRO A 192 -14.64 11.27 22.18
C PRO A 192 -14.41 9.83 22.63
N LEU A 193 -14.37 8.90 21.69
CA LEU A 193 -14.14 7.47 21.99
C LEU A 193 -12.73 7.24 22.54
N PHE A 194 -11.74 7.88 21.92
CA PHE A 194 -10.33 7.85 22.33
C PHE A 194 -9.98 9.17 23.01
N LYS A 195 -9.41 9.10 24.23
CA LYS A 195 -9.14 10.28 25.07
C LYS A 195 -7.70 10.34 25.60
N ALA A 196 -6.97 9.23 25.53
CA ALA A 196 -5.61 9.15 26.04
C ALA A 196 -4.65 9.88 25.09
N ASP A 197 -3.67 10.57 25.66
CA ASP A 197 -2.65 11.38 24.95
C ASP A 197 -1.31 11.38 25.70
N GLU A 198 -1.02 10.32 26.47
CA GLU A 198 0.16 10.25 27.36
C GLU A 198 1.44 9.87 26.59
N PHE A 199 1.33 8.96 25.63
CA PHE A 199 2.46 8.49 24.83
C PHE A 199 2.11 8.51 23.34
N ASP A 200 3.09 8.85 22.50
CA ASP A 200 2.93 8.85 21.05
C ASP A 200 3.36 7.51 20.44
N MET A 201 4.41 6.88 20.98
CA MET A 201 5.07 5.73 20.36
C MET A 201 5.28 4.55 21.31
N LEU A 202 4.98 3.35 20.82
CA LEU A 202 5.28 2.08 21.49
C LEU A 202 6.30 1.27 20.67
N ILE A 203 7.44 0.95 21.28
CA ILE A 203 8.42 0.02 20.72
C ILE A 203 8.17 -1.37 21.32
N ILE A 204 7.85 -2.35 20.48
CA ILE A 204 7.71 -3.75 20.87
C ILE A 204 8.96 -4.51 20.43
N THR A 205 9.64 -5.14 21.37
CA THR A 205 10.93 -5.80 21.10
C THR A 205 11.14 -7.07 21.94
N ASP A 206 12.26 -7.75 21.72
CA ASP A 206 12.73 -8.82 22.61
C ASP A 206 13.64 -8.22 23.69
N GLU A 207 13.61 -8.76 24.91
CA GLU A 207 14.41 -8.30 26.06
C GLU A 207 15.91 -8.11 25.71
N SER A 208 16.43 -8.90 24.77
CA SER A 208 17.83 -8.83 24.33
C SER A 208 18.21 -7.55 23.56
N PHE A 209 17.24 -6.77 23.07
CA PHE A 209 17.50 -5.53 22.31
C PHE A 209 17.14 -4.25 23.07
N VAL A 210 16.50 -4.32 24.23
CA VAL A 210 16.07 -3.14 25.02
C VAL A 210 17.23 -2.16 25.26
N THR A 211 18.41 -2.67 25.64
CA THR A 211 19.59 -1.81 25.86
C THR A 211 20.08 -1.12 24.59
N ASN A 212 20.00 -1.80 23.44
CA ASN A 212 20.41 -1.24 22.15
C ASN A 212 19.43 -0.18 21.65
N LEU A 213 18.15 -0.28 22.02
CA LEU A 213 17.09 0.64 21.60
C LEU A 213 16.94 1.85 22.51
N GLN A 214 17.49 1.83 23.73
CA GLN A 214 17.41 2.96 24.66
C GLN A 214 17.88 4.30 24.06
N PRO A 215 18.98 4.39 23.28
CA PRO A 215 19.36 5.64 22.63
C PRO A 215 18.31 6.19 21.66
N LEU A 216 17.56 5.31 20.98
CA LEU A 216 16.46 5.72 20.11
C LEU A 216 15.31 6.30 20.95
N VAL A 217 14.93 5.62 22.04
CA VAL A 217 13.91 6.11 22.99
C VAL A 217 14.27 7.49 23.52
N ASP A 218 15.51 7.67 23.98
CA ASP A 218 16.00 8.93 24.50
C ASP A 218 15.95 10.03 23.41
N HIS A 219 16.31 9.68 22.17
CA HIS A 219 16.25 10.60 21.04
C HIS A 219 14.81 11.01 20.71
N LYS A 220 13.86 10.07 20.64
CA LYS A 220 12.44 10.35 20.38
C LYS A 220 11.81 11.23 21.45
N ASN A 221 12.03 10.89 22.72
CA ASN A 221 11.57 11.71 23.85
C ASN A 221 12.16 13.13 23.78
N SER A 222 13.45 13.26 23.42
CA SER A 222 14.09 14.59 23.30
C SER A 222 13.52 15.45 22.16
N ASN A 223 12.86 14.82 21.20
CA ASN A 223 12.24 15.46 20.03
C ASN A 223 10.71 15.48 20.10
N GLY A 224 10.13 15.23 21.29
CA GLY A 224 8.70 15.38 21.55
C GLY A 224 7.83 14.24 21.02
N ILE A 225 8.41 13.04 20.87
CA ILE A 225 7.68 11.79 20.61
C ILE A 225 7.81 10.95 21.86
N GLU A 226 6.82 11.04 22.76
CA GLU A 226 6.86 10.32 24.05
C GLU A 226 6.77 8.82 23.79
N THR A 227 7.84 8.10 24.13
CA THR A 227 8.09 6.74 23.68
C THR A 227 8.21 5.77 24.85
N MET A 228 7.43 4.70 24.80
CA MET A 228 7.54 3.55 25.70
C MET A 228 8.13 2.32 24.99
N VAL A 229 8.75 1.43 25.78
CA VAL A 229 9.28 0.15 25.30
C VAL A 229 8.66 -0.98 26.08
N GLU A 230 8.18 -2.00 25.37
CA GLU A 230 7.71 -3.24 25.97
C GLU A 230 8.33 -4.45 25.31
N THR A 231 8.47 -5.51 26.10
CA THR A 231 9.05 -6.77 25.63
C THR A 231 7.97 -7.78 25.32
N VAL A 232 8.19 -8.59 24.28
CA VAL A 232 7.32 -9.72 23.99
C VAL A 232 7.26 -10.72 25.16
N GLN A 233 8.29 -10.78 26.00
CA GLN A 233 8.33 -11.60 27.22
C GLN A 233 7.31 -11.13 28.28
N ASP A 234 7.00 -9.83 28.31
CA ASP A 234 5.98 -9.27 29.19
C ASP A 234 4.58 -9.37 28.56
N ILE A 235 4.49 -9.21 27.23
CA ILE A 235 3.22 -9.23 26.48
C ILE A 235 2.60 -10.64 26.46
N TYR A 236 3.31 -11.67 25.99
CA TYR A 236 2.71 -13.00 25.81
C TYR A 236 2.03 -13.60 27.04
N PRO A 237 2.57 -13.49 28.27
CA PRO A 237 1.87 -13.99 29.46
C PRO A 237 0.75 -13.07 29.97
N ALA A 238 0.64 -11.83 29.48
CA ALA A 238 -0.38 -10.86 29.90
C ALA A 238 -1.68 -10.95 29.09
N TYR A 239 -1.62 -11.54 27.89
CA TYR A 239 -2.73 -11.70 26.96
C TYR A 239 -3.08 -13.19 26.77
N ASP A 240 -4.31 -13.45 26.32
CA ASP A 240 -4.84 -14.80 26.04
C ASP A 240 -5.39 -14.83 24.61
N GLY A 241 -4.65 -14.25 23.67
CA GLY A 241 -4.91 -14.35 22.24
C GLY A 241 -4.71 -15.78 21.72
N ARG A 242 -5.15 -16.02 20.48
CA ARG A 242 -5.01 -17.34 19.82
C ARG A 242 -3.56 -17.73 19.61
N ASP A 243 -2.67 -16.75 19.44
CA ASP A 243 -1.24 -16.90 19.22
C ASP A 243 -0.46 -15.59 19.48
N ASP A 244 0.88 -15.69 19.51
CA ASP A 244 1.80 -14.57 19.81
C ASP A 244 1.51 -13.27 18.99
N PRO A 245 1.19 -13.29 17.68
CA PRO A 245 0.85 -12.07 16.96
C PRO A 245 -0.48 -11.45 17.41
N GLU A 246 -1.47 -12.25 17.82
CA GLU A 246 -2.71 -11.70 18.39
C GLU A 246 -2.48 -11.08 19.77
N ASP A 247 -1.63 -11.66 20.62
CA ASP A 247 -1.24 -11.04 21.89
C ASP A 247 -0.63 -9.65 21.69
N ILE A 248 0.25 -9.51 20.68
CA ILE A 248 0.82 -8.21 20.29
C ILE A 248 -0.27 -7.25 19.81
N LYS A 249 -1.20 -7.72 18.97
CA LYS A 249 -2.30 -6.89 18.45
C LYS A 249 -3.22 -6.40 19.56
N LEU A 250 -3.55 -7.26 20.53
CA LEU A 250 -4.33 -6.90 21.72
C LEU A 250 -3.58 -5.89 22.60
N ARG A 251 -2.26 -6.05 22.76
CA ARG A 251 -1.45 -5.05 23.48
C ARG A 251 -1.48 -3.70 22.80
N ILE A 252 -1.36 -3.66 21.48
CA ILE A 252 -1.43 -2.43 20.69
C ILE A 252 -2.79 -1.75 20.88
N LYS A 253 -3.89 -2.51 20.79
CA LYS A 253 -5.25 -2.02 21.09
C LYS A 253 -5.32 -1.34 22.46
N ASP A 254 -4.85 -2.00 23.50
CA ASP A 254 -4.84 -1.42 24.86
C ASP A 254 -3.94 -0.17 24.93
N ALA A 255 -2.82 -0.14 24.20
CA ALA A 255 -1.92 1.02 24.19
C ALA A 255 -2.58 2.26 23.56
N ILE A 256 -3.37 2.06 22.51
CA ILE A 256 -4.18 3.12 21.90
C ILE A 256 -5.22 3.64 22.91
N GLU A 257 -5.96 2.74 23.55
CA GLU A 257 -7.06 3.12 24.45
C GLU A 257 -6.59 3.73 25.78
N GLU A 258 -5.50 3.21 26.35
CA GLU A 258 -5.01 3.60 27.67
C GLU A 258 -3.98 4.74 27.63
N SER A 259 -3.14 4.77 26.58
CA SER A 259 -2.00 5.70 26.49
C SER A 259 -2.06 6.66 25.30
N GLY A 260 -2.90 6.41 24.30
CA GLY A 260 -3.04 7.27 23.12
C GLY A 260 -1.99 7.01 22.04
N ILE A 261 -1.41 5.81 21.99
CA ILE A 261 -0.36 5.45 21.02
C ILE A 261 -0.82 5.67 19.58
N LYS A 262 0.06 6.28 18.78
CA LYS A 262 -0.13 6.58 17.35
C LYS A 262 0.87 5.87 16.46
N TYR A 263 2.05 5.57 16.99
CA TYR A 263 3.13 4.88 16.28
C TYR A 263 3.52 3.60 17.03
N VAL A 264 3.69 2.51 16.29
CA VAL A 264 4.21 1.25 16.83
C VAL A 264 5.40 0.79 16.00
N LEU A 265 6.53 0.61 16.67
CA LEU A 265 7.75 0.07 16.07
C LEU A 265 7.97 -1.38 16.52
N LEU A 266 7.85 -2.30 15.57
CA LEU A 266 8.18 -3.72 15.77
C LEU A 266 9.68 -3.90 15.58
N ALA A 267 10.43 -3.88 16.69
CA ALA A 267 11.89 -4.00 16.68
C ALA A 267 12.34 -5.44 16.93
N GLY A 268 12.33 -6.25 15.86
CA GLY A 268 12.78 -7.63 15.86
C GLY A 268 12.40 -8.39 14.59
N GLY A 269 13.29 -9.28 14.13
CA GLY A 269 13.06 -10.20 13.03
C GLY A 269 13.29 -11.67 13.44
N ARG A 270 13.77 -12.49 12.50
CA ARG A 270 14.18 -13.88 12.78
C ARG A 270 15.35 -13.93 13.78
N LYS A 271 15.40 -14.97 14.61
CA LYS A 271 16.54 -15.25 15.50
C LYS A 271 17.73 -15.77 14.69
N GLY A 272 18.54 -14.85 14.17
CA GLY A 272 19.68 -15.16 13.30
C GLY A 272 19.24 -15.79 11.97
N GLN A 273 19.53 -17.08 11.80
CA GLN A 273 19.15 -17.87 10.62
C GLN A 273 18.26 -19.06 10.99
N THR A 274 17.47 -18.94 12.06
CA THR A 274 16.45 -19.93 12.44
C THR A 274 15.07 -19.52 11.94
N LEU A 275 14.08 -20.38 12.19
CA LEU A 275 12.67 -20.11 11.94
C LEU A 275 11.99 -19.41 13.13
N ASP A 276 12.70 -19.19 14.23
CA ASP A 276 12.13 -18.53 15.40
C ASP A 276 12.17 -17.01 15.22
N TRP A 277 11.27 -16.31 15.90
CA TRP A 277 11.19 -14.85 15.88
C TRP A 277 11.62 -14.23 17.21
N TYR A 278 12.20 -13.04 17.12
CA TYR A 278 12.27 -12.10 18.23
C TYR A 278 10.93 -11.38 18.41
N VAL A 279 10.40 -10.80 17.33
CA VAL A 279 9.03 -10.26 17.26
C VAL A 279 8.37 -10.87 16.02
N PRO A 280 7.27 -11.62 16.15
CA PRO A 280 6.66 -12.34 15.03
C PRO A 280 6.01 -11.38 14.01
N SER A 281 5.69 -11.94 12.85
CA SER A 281 4.78 -11.36 11.86
C SER A 281 3.45 -12.12 11.85
N ARG A 282 2.43 -11.55 11.22
CA ARG A 282 1.23 -12.29 10.85
C ARG A 282 1.34 -12.77 9.41
N ARG A 283 1.07 -14.05 9.18
CA ARG A 283 0.93 -14.62 7.84
C ARG A 283 -0.53 -14.60 7.39
N THR A 284 -0.81 -14.02 6.22
CA THR A 284 -2.13 -14.06 5.57
C THR A 284 -2.28 -15.32 4.73
N LEU A 285 -3.51 -15.83 4.54
CA LEU A 285 -3.82 -16.97 3.65
C LEU A 285 -4.66 -16.56 2.42
N ASN A 286 -4.31 -15.43 1.84
CA ASN A 286 -4.80 -14.99 0.56
C ASN A 286 -4.09 -15.74 -0.61
N ASP A 287 -4.58 -16.93 -0.95
CA ASP A 287 -4.01 -17.86 -1.95
C ASP A 287 -4.37 -17.50 -3.40
N ASP A 288 -3.49 -16.81 -4.12
CA ASP A 288 -3.66 -16.36 -5.52
C ASP A 288 -3.41 -17.46 -6.58
N ASN A 289 -3.28 -18.72 -6.13
CA ASN A 289 -2.87 -19.91 -6.88
C ASN A 289 -1.38 -19.99 -7.26
N TRP A 290 -0.62 -18.92 -7.08
CA TRP A 290 0.83 -18.87 -7.26
C TRP A 290 1.56 -18.95 -5.92
N GLU A 291 1.07 -18.20 -4.94
CA GLU A 291 1.54 -18.12 -3.58
C GLU A 291 0.38 -18.34 -2.60
N THR A 292 0.57 -19.24 -1.64
CA THR A 292 -0.49 -19.61 -0.69
C THR A 292 -0.69 -18.61 0.46
N GLY A 293 0.05 -17.50 0.47
CA GLY A 293 0.08 -16.53 1.56
C GLY A 293 1.46 -15.91 1.80
N TYR A 294 1.51 -14.82 2.56
CA TYR A 294 2.68 -13.96 2.75
C TYR A 294 2.57 -13.24 4.11
N GLU A 295 3.61 -12.53 4.52
CA GLU A 295 3.61 -11.83 5.82
C GLU A 295 3.00 -10.44 5.67
N SER A 296 2.20 -10.02 6.64
CA SER A 296 1.57 -8.70 6.65
C SER A 296 1.77 -8.06 8.02
N ASP A 297 2.38 -6.88 8.02
CA ASP A 297 2.42 -6.03 9.22
C ASP A 297 1.21 -5.09 9.30
N LEU A 298 0.42 -4.94 8.22
CA LEU A 298 -0.87 -4.24 8.24
C LEU A 298 -1.83 -4.87 9.25
N TYR A 299 -1.70 -6.17 9.53
CA TYR A 299 -2.43 -6.85 10.62
C TYR A 299 -2.26 -6.19 12.00
N PHE A 300 -1.10 -5.61 12.28
CA PHE A 300 -0.83 -4.94 13.56
C PHE A 300 -1.27 -3.46 13.55
N ALA A 301 -1.58 -2.91 12.38
CA ALA A 301 -2.02 -1.53 12.19
C ALA A 301 -3.55 -1.41 12.16
N ASP A 302 -4.23 -2.33 11.47
CA ASP A 302 -5.69 -2.47 11.45
C ASP A 302 -6.13 -3.13 12.76
N ILE A 303 -6.62 -2.35 13.72
CA ILE A 303 -7.00 -2.80 15.08
C ILE A 303 -8.52 -2.92 15.21
N TYR A 304 -9.25 -2.05 14.54
CA TYR A 304 -10.69 -1.93 14.67
C TYR A 304 -11.38 -1.91 13.32
N LYS A 305 -12.65 -2.31 13.35
CA LYS A 305 -13.59 -2.09 12.25
C LYS A 305 -14.86 -1.41 12.69
N TYR A 306 -15.54 -0.79 11.73
CA TYR A 306 -16.89 -0.29 11.93
C TYR A 306 -17.93 -1.34 11.52
N ASP A 307 -18.75 -1.82 12.47
CA ASP A 307 -19.76 -2.86 12.22
C ASP A 307 -21.12 -2.32 11.71
N GLY A 308 -21.19 -1.01 11.46
CA GLY A 308 -22.42 -0.29 11.10
C GLY A 308 -23.02 0.51 12.25
N GLU A 309 -22.65 0.19 13.49
CA GLU A 309 -23.12 0.89 14.70
C GLU A 309 -21.99 1.28 15.65
N ASN A 310 -20.98 0.41 15.80
CA ASN A 310 -19.87 0.57 16.73
C ASN A 310 -18.52 0.27 16.07
N ILE A 311 -17.47 0.83 16.68
CA ILE A 311 -16.10 0.41 16.43
C ILE A 311 -15.82 -0.81 17.30
N VAL A 312 -15.41 -1.93 16.68
CA VAL A 312 -15.14 -3.21 17.34
C VAL A 312 -13.79 -3.76 16.90
N PHE A 313 -13.20 -4.68 17.66
CA PHE A 313 -11.90 -5.27 17.31
C PHE A 313 -11.96 -6.04 15.97
N GLU A 314 -10.97 -5.82 15.11
CA GLU A 314 -10.77 -6.53 13.86
C GLU A 314 -9.64 -7.56 14.05
N ASP A 315 -9.96 -8.83 13.87
CA ASP A 315 -9.11 -9.96 14.23
C ASP A 315 -8.57 -10.72 13.01
N TRP A 316 -8.99 -10.30 11.81
CA TRP A 316 -8.68 -10.89 10.49
C TRP A 316 -9.18 -12.32 10.31
N ASP A 317 -10.13 -12.79 11.12
CA ASP A 317 -10.75 -14.11 11.05
C ASP A 317 -12.27 -13.96 11.23
N SER A 318 -12.88 -13.18 10.34
CA SER A 318 -14.30 -12.83 10.35
C SER A 318 -15.25 -14.04 10.35
N ASN A 319 -14.75 -15.22 9.93
CA ASN A 319 -15.51 -16.46 9.92
C ASN A 319 -15.21 -17.39 11.14
N GLY A 320 -14.22 -17.03 11.95
CA GLY A 320 -13.90 -17.64 13.25
C GLY A 320 -13.34 -19.06 13.18
N ASN A 321 -12.60 -19.40 12.14
CA ASN A 321 -12.06 -20.75 11.94
C ASN A 321 -10.57 -20.89 12.28
N GLY A 322 -9.92 -19.82 12.71
CA GLY A 322 -8.49 -19.77 13.07
C GLY A 322 -7.56 -19.64 11.86
N VAL A 323 -8.09 -19.26 10.70
CA VAL A 323 -7.31 -18.94 9.50
C VAL A 323 -7.45 -17.45 9.22
N PHE A 324 -6.33 -16.75 9.19
CA PHE A 324 -6.31 -15.31 9.08
C PHE A 324 -6.25 -14.86 7.61
N ALA A 325 -7.13 -13.94 7.24
CA ALA A 325 -7.21 -13.28 5.94
C ALA A 325 -7.33 -14.25 4.76
N GLU A 326 -8.14 -15.32 4.87
CA GLU A 326 -8.35 -16.21 3.73
C GLU A 326 -9.28 -15.60 2.67
N PHE A 327 -8.96 -15.83 1.39
CA PHE A 327 -9.74 -15.30 0.24
C PHE A 327 -10.43 -16.41 -0.58
N LYS A 328 -10.81 -17.54 0.03
CA LYS A 328 -11.24 -18.72 -0.76
C LYS A 328 -12.72 -19.08 -0.64
N GLY A 329 -13.48 -18.74 -1.67
CA GLY A 329 -14.88 -19.15 -1.81
C GLY A 329 -15.73 -18.72 -0.61
N ILE A 330 -16.50 -19.65 -0.04
CA ILE A 330 -17.36 -19.38 1.14
C ILE A 330 -16.60 -19.13 2.44
N ARG A 331 -15.28 -19.35 2.45
CA ARG A 331 -14.42 -19.14 3.61
C ARG A 331 -13.75 -17.77 3.58
N ARG A 332 -14.13 -16.89 2.66
CA ARG A 332 -13.50 -15.58 2.53
C ARG A 332 -13.71 -14.76 3.80
N ASP A 333 -12.63 -14.22 4.34
CA ASP A 333 -12.69 -13.20 5.38
C ASP A 333 -12.96 -11.82 4.82
N THR A 334 -13.68 -11.01 5.58
CA THR A 334 -13.96 -9.60 5.25
C THR A 334 -13.44 -8.72 6.38
N MET A 335 -12.58 -7.76 6.03
CA MET A 335 -11.97 -6.77 6.91
C MET A 335 -12.10 -5.40 6.25
N ASP A 336 -11.93 -4.30 6.99
CA ASP A 336 -11.91 -2.96 6.41
C ASP A 336 -10.49 -2.47 6.07
N PHE A 337 -9.45 -3.03 6.69
CA PHE A 337 -8.01 -2.86 6.38
C PHE A 337 -7.42 -1.49 6.67
N TYR A 338 -8.19 -0.57 7.25
CA TYR A 338 -7.71 0.77 7.52
C TYR A 338 -6.73 0.74 8.71
N PRO A 339 -5.54 1.35 8.60
CA PRO A 339 -4.65 1.50 9.75
C PRO A 339 -5.29 2.36 10.85
N ASP A 340 -5.42 1.83 12.08
CA ASP A 340 -5.79 2.56 13.30
C ASP A 340 -4.55 3.01 14.10
N VAL A 341 -3.38 2.46 13.78
CA VAL A 341 -2.09 2.87 14.31
C VAL A 341 -1.02 2.73 13.24
N THR A 342 -0.07 3.65 13.20
CA THR A 342 1.00 3.62 12.21
C THR A 342 2.08 2.63 12.60
N ILE A 343 2.35 1.63 11.74
CA ILE A 343 3.31 0.55 11.99
C ILE A 343 4.56 0.69 11.13
N GLY A 344 5.72 0.42 11.73
CA GLY A 344 6.95 0.12 10.99
C GLY A 344 7.76 -0.98 11.66
N ARG A 345 8.57 -1.70 10.88
CA ARG A 345 9.40 -2.80 11.39
C ARG A 345 10.89 -2.55 11.22
N LEU A 346 11.65 -2.82 12.28
CA LEU A 346 13.10 -3.02 12.19
C LEU A 346 13.38 -4.53 12.27
N PRO A 347 13.71 -5.22 11.17
CA PRO A 347 13.89 -6.68 11.14
C PRO A 347 15.27 -7.10 11.66
N ILE A 348 15.59 -6.65 12.88
CA ILE A 348 16.85 -6.85 13.59
C ILE A 348 17.00 -8.34 13.97
N ARG A 349 18.18 -8.89 13.72
CA ARG A 349 18.52 -10.28 14.04
C ARG A 349 19.70 -10.39 14.99
N THR A 350 20.44 -9.30 15.23
CA THR A 350 21.58 -9.23 16.14
C THR A 350 21.68 -7.87 16.83
N THR A 351 22.34 -7.79 17.98
CA THR A 351 22.54 -6.53 18.70
C THR A 351 23.36 -5.52 17.89
N SER A 352 24.31 -5.97 17.07
CA SER A 352 25.07 -5.08 16.17
C SER A 352 24.21 -4.46 15.07
N GLU A 353 23.18 -5.16 14.60
CA GLU A 353 22.21 -4.60 13.65
C GLU A 353 21.33 -3.57 14.34
N ALA A 354 20.90 -3.83 15.58
CA ALA A 354 20.17 -2.86 16.40
C ALA A 354 20.97 -1.56 16.57
N ASP A 355 22.23 -1.65 17.00
CA ASP A 355 23.12 -0.48 17.12
C ASP A 355 23.27 0.26 15.78
N THR A 356 23.35 -0.48 14.68
CA THR A 356 23.54 0.12 13.35
C THR A 356 22.32 0.96 12.97
N ILE A 357 21.12 0.39 13.04
CA ILE A 357 19.92 1.10 12.59
C ILE A 357 19.52 2.23 13.54
N VAL A 358 19.71 2.05 14.86
CA VAL A 358 19.46 3.12 15.85
C VAL A 358 20.37 4.32 15.57
N ASN A 359 21.66 4.11 15.33
CA ASN A 359 22.57 5.21 14.99
C ASN A 359 22.17 5.88 13.66
N LYS A 360 21.76 5.10 12.64
CA LYS A 360 21.29 5.66 11.36
C LYS A 360 20.06 6.56 11.52
N ILE A 361 19.08 6.13 12.32
CA ILE A 361 17.86 6.91 12.59
C ILE A 361 18.22 8.23 13.29
N ILE A 362 19.00 8.15 14.36
CA ILE A 362 19.43 9.33 15.12
C ILE A 362 20.25 10.30 14.25
N ASP A 363 21.18 9.78 13.45
CA ASP A 363 22.01 10.61 12.59
C ASP A 363 21.21 11.24 11.45
N TYR A 364 20.27 10.51 10.85
CA TYR A 364 19.38 11.03 9.82
C TYR A 364 18.48 12.14 10.39
N GLU A 365 17.82 11.91 11.51
CA GLU A 365 16.92 12.89 12.13
C GLU A 365 17.65 14.17 12.56
N ASN A 366 18.91 14.07 13.01
CA ASN A 366 19.69 15.24 13.42
C ASN A 366 20.39 15.99 12.28
N ASN A 367 20.72 15.32 11.17
CA ASN A 367 21.67 15.85 10.18
C ASN A 367 21.19 15.82 8.73
N ALA A 368 20.08 15.15 8.41
CA ALA A 368 19.54 15.19 7.05
C ALA A 368 19.14 16.62 6.68
N ASP A 369 19.45 17.01 5.44
CA ASP A 369 19.12 18.32 4.92
C ASP A 369 18.91 18.28 3.40
N ASP A 370 18.33 19.35 2.86
CA ASP A 370 17.93 19.46 1.46
C ASP A 370 19.09 19.31 0.46
N SER A 371 20.37 19.45 0.85
CA SER A 371 21.52 19.43 -0.06
C SER A 371 21.68 18.12 -0.82
N TRP A 372 21.33 16.99 -0.20
CA TRP A 372 21.27 15.67 -0.81
C TRP A 372 19.84 15.14 -0.82
N PHE A 373 19.01 15.51 0.16
CA PHE A 373 17.65 14.99 0.27
C PHE A 373 16.76 15.42 -0.91
N LYS A 374 16.96 16.62 -1.48
CA LYS A 374 16.21 17.08 -2.68
C LYS A 374 16.71 16.49 -4.00
N THR A 375 17.44 15.39 -3.95
CA THR A 375 17.72 14.53 -5.10
C THR A 375 16.92 13.24 -4.97
N ALA A 376 16.25 12.82 -6.03
CA ALA A 376 15.57 11.53 -6.07
C ALA A 376 16.02 10.71 -7.28
N ILE A 377 16.08 9.40 -7.10
CA ILE A 377 16.51 8.44 -8.11
C ILE A 377 15.31 7.61 -8.52
N VAL A 378 15.10 7.46 -9.82
CA VAL A 378 14.16 6.47 -10.36
C VAL A 378 14.90 5.46 -11.21
N ILE A 379 14.60 4.18 -11.03
CA ILE A 379 15.33 3.07 -11.66
C ILE A 379 14.32 2.09 -12.25
N SER A 380 14.34 1.91 -13.56
CA SER A 380 13.37 1.07 -14.26
C SER A 380 13.75 0.78 -15.71
N GLY A 381 12.87 0.03 -16.38
CA GLY A 381 12.89 -0.32 -17.79
C GLY A 381 11.50 -0.78 -18.24
N ASP A 382 11.47 -1.74 -19.14
CA ASP A 382 10.24 -2.35 -19.64
C ASP A 382 9.87 -3.55 -18.76
N THR A 383 8.86 -3.41 -17.90
CA THR A 383 8.48 -4.46 -16.93
C THR A 383 7.75 -5.61 -17.63
N PHE A 384 7.03 -5.35 -18.72
CA PHE A 384 6.31 -6.36 -19.47
C PHE A 384 6.57 -6.23 -20.99
N PRO A 385 7.80 -6.45 -21.47
CA PRO A 385 8.15 -6.28 -22.88
C PRO A 385 7.46 -7.32 -23.79
N PRO A 386 7.58 -7.21 -25.12
CA PRO A 386 7.09 -8.22 -26.06
C PRO A 386 7.53 -9.66 -25.75
N SER A 387 8.76 -9.88 -25.26
CA SER A 387 9.28 -11.20 -24.83
C SER A 387 8.51 -11.79 -23.63
N ARG A 388 7.72 -10.96 -22.95
CA ARG A 388 6.93 -11.25 -21.75
C ARG A 388 5.43 -11.15 -21.99
N GLY A 389 5.03 -10.82 -23.21
CA GLY A 389 3.64 -10.76 -23.65
C GLY A 389 2.99 -9.39 -23.56
N GLY A 390 3.72 -8.31 -23.27
CA GLY A 390 3.20 -6.97 -23.45
C GLY A 390 3.33 -6.47 -24.90
N ALA A 391 2.81 -5.28 -25.15
CA ALA A 391 2.84 -4.63 -26.45
C ALA A 391 4.01 -3.63 -26.51
N PRO A 392 4.65 -3.48 -27.68
CA PRO A 392 5.74 -2.52 -27.82
C PRO A 392 5.28 -1.08 -27.57
N GLY A 393 6.17 -0.27 -26.99
CA GLY A 393 5.94 1.13 -26.66
C GLY A 393 5.32 1.37 -25.27
N TRP A 394 5.08 0.31 -24.50
CA TRP A 394 4.69 0.39 -23.09
C TRP A 394 5.86 -0.06 -22.23
N TRP A 395 6.66 0.89 -21.75
CA TRP A 395 7.76 0.59 -20.84
C TRP A 395 7.25 0.83 -19.42
N GLU A 396 6.43 -0.09 -18.89
CA GLU A 396 5.57 0.19 -17.73
C GLU A 396 6.34 0.70 -16.51
N GLY A 397 7.53 0.15 -16.24
CA GLY A 397 8.36 0.62 -15.12
C GLY A 397 8.84 2.06 -15.30
N GLU A 398 9.15 2.48 -16.53
CA GLU A 398 9.51 3.87 -16.84
C GLU A 398 8.30 4.80 -16.79
N LEU A 399 7.12 4.33 -17.22
CA LEU A 399 5.87 5.10 -17.12
C LEU A 399 5.46 5.32 -15.67
N GLU A 400 5.56 4.28 -14.84
CA GLU A 400 5.27 4.30 -13.41
C GLU A 400 6.20 5.25 -12.65
N THR A 401 7.51 5.06 -12.81
CA THR A 401 8.48 5.99 -12.24
C THR A 401 8.39 7.39 -12.83
N GLY A 402 7.82 7.54 -14.04
CA GLY A 402 7.47 8.81 -14.66
C GLY A 402 6.46 9.61 -13.84
N ILE A 403 5.45 8.97 -13.25
CA ILE A 403 4.52 9.64 -12.32
C ILE A 403 5.29 10.17 -11.10
N THR A 404 6.17 9.35 -10.52
CA THR A 404 7.01 9.78 -9.40
C THR A 404 7.90 10.97 -9.76
N VAL A 405 8.49 10.95 -10.96
CA VAL A 405 9.27 12.06 -11.51
C VAL A 405 8.41 13.34 -11.56
N ASP A 406 7.23 13.27 -12.15
CA ASP A 406 6.36 14.44 -12.31
C ASP A 406 5.97 15.03 -10.94
N ILE A 407 5.57 14.18 -9.98
CA ILE A 407 5.22 14.58 -8.62
C ILE A 407 6.39 15.27 -7.91
N LEU A 408 7.57 14.66 -7.95
CA LEU A 408 8.72 15.15 -7.20
C LEU A 408 9.39 16.36 -7.86
N GLU A 409 9.46 16.43 -9.20
CA GLU A 409 9.95 17.62 -9.91
C GLU A 409 9.08 18.85 -9.60
N ASP A 410 7.75 18.70 -9.62
CA ASP A 410 6.81 19.78 -9.25
C ASP A 410 6.98 20.20 -7.77
N PHE A 411 7.38 19.28 -6.91
CA PHE A 411 7.70 19.54 -5.50
C PHE A 411 9.15 20.01 -5.25
N GLY A 412 9.93 20.20 -6.32
CA GLY A 412 11.26 20.81 -6.28
C GLY A 412 12.44 19.86 -6.10
N PHE A 413 12.27 18.57 -6.38
CA PHE A 413 13.38 17.61 -6.42
C PHE A 413 14.15 17.68 -7.74
N THR A 414 15.44 17.34 -7.67
CA THR A 414 16.25 17.01 -8.84
C THR A 414 16.17 15.50 -9.09
N MET A 415 15.79 15.10 -10.31
CA MET A 415 15.64 13.69 -10.65
C MET A 415 16.85 13.12 -11.36
N ASN A 416 17.37 12.00 -10.85
CA ASN A 416 18.30 11.12 -11.53
C ASN A 416 17.55 9.93 -12.13
N LYS A 417 17.42 9.89 -13.46
CA LYS A 417 16.60 8.90 -14.19
C LYS A 417 17.50 7.78 -14.72
N LEU A 418 17.52 6.65 -14.03
CA LEU A 418 18.17 5.40 -14.45
C LEU A 418 17.13 4.56 -15.21
N TRP A 419 16.81 5.00 -16.41
CA TRP A 419 15.88 4.33 -17.31
C TRP A 419 16.63 3.59 -18.41
N LEU A 420 16.28 2.34 -18.71
CA LEU A 420 16.95 1.55 -19.76
C LEU A 420 16.72 2.14 -21.16
N SER A 421 15.69 2.97 -21.36
CA SER A 421 15.49 3.72 -22.59
C SER A 421 16.46 4.89 -22.79
N ILE A 422 17.13 5.35 -21.72
CA ILE A 422 18.13 6.40 -21.78
C ILE A 422 19.51 5.75 -21.96
N PRO A 423 20.17 5.91 -23.12
CA PRO A 423 21.44 5.23 -23.38
C PRO A 423 22.51 5.57 -22.34
N GLY A 424 23.04 4.55 -21.67
CA GLY A 424 24.09 4.67 -20.66
C GLY A 424 23.63 5.20 -19.29
N ALA A 425 22.32 5.33 -19.05
CA ALA A 425 21.82 5.69 -17.72
C ALA A 425 22.04 4.57 -16.69
N TRP A 426 21.86 3.32 -17.10
CA TRP A 426 22.41 2.15 -16.40
C TRP A 426 22.52 0.95 -17.35
N GLU A 427 23.58 0.16 -17.20
CA GLU A 427 23.84 -1.07 -17.93
C GLU A 427 24.01 -2.28 -16.98
N GLY A 428 24.02 -2.00 -15.67
CA GLY A 428 23.98 -3.01 -14.64
C GLY A 428 24.15 -2.44 -13.23
N ARG A 429 24.38 -3.34 -12.29
CA ARG A 429 24.39 -3.04 -10.84
C ARG A 429 25.37 -1.96 -10.40
N GLU A 430 26.48 -1.76 -11.11
CA GLU A 430 27.49 -0.75 -10.76
C GLU A 430 26.94 0.67 -10.91
N ASP A 431 26.16 0.93 -11.96
CA ASP A 431 25.55 2.25 -12.19
C ASP A 431 24.53 2.58 -11.10
N VAL A 432 23.72 1.60 -10.70
CA VAL A 432 22.78 1.72 -9.58
C VAL A 432 23.52 1.97 -8.26
N GLN A 433 24.61 1.23 -7.99
CA GLN A 433 25.44 1.44 -6.80
C GLN A 433 26.04 2.85 -6.78
N ASN A 434 26.55 3.33 -7.92
CA ASN A 434 27.12 4.67 -8.04
C ASN A 434 26.05 5.74 -7.79
N ALA A 435 24.85 5.59 -8.36
CA ALA A 435 23.76 6.52 -8.12
C ALA A 435 23.34 6.58 -6.64
N PHE A 436 23.27 5.43 -5.95
CA PHE A 436 23.08 5.41 -4.50
C PHE A 436 24.19 6.15 -3.77
N ASN A 437 25.45 5.91 -4.14
CA ASN A 437 26.64 6.48 -3.52
C ASN A 437 26.78 7.99 -3.71
N ASP A 438 26.10 8.57 -4.71
CA ASP A 438 26.04 10.01 -4.95
C ASP A 438 25.05 10.74 -4.02
N GLY A 439 24.22 10.00 -3.27
CA GLY A 439 23.27 10.55 -2.29
C GLY A 439 21.91 10.92 -2.89
N ALA A 440 20.83 10.52 -2.19
CA ALA A 440 19.46 10.85 -2.57
C ALA A 440 18.52 10.78 -1.36
N GLY A 441 17.48 11.61 -1.35
CA GLY A 441 16.40 11.51 -0.36
C GLY A 441 15.40 10.39 -0.65
N PHE A 442 15.14 10.14 -1.94
CA PHE A 442 14.22 9.10 -2.38
C PHE A 442 14.82 8.23 -3.48
N VAL A 443 14.46 6.94 -3.45
CA VAL A 443 14.70 6.01 -4.57
C VAL A 443 13.41 5.25 -4.87
N HIS A 444 13.02 5.19 -6.14
CA HIS A 444 11.91 4.37 -6.61
C HIS A 444 12.42 3.35 -7.65
N PHE A 445 12.29 2.07 -7.31
CA PHE A 445 12.51 0.95 -8.24
C PHE A 445 11.18 0.45 -8.77
N ALA A 446 11.00 0.35 -10.09
CA ALA A 446 9.84 -0.31 -10.71
C ALA A 446 10.31 -1.38 -11.71
N GLY A 447 9.97 -2.65 -11.45
CA GLY A 447 10.47 -3.79 -12.22
C GLY A 447 10.24 -5.15 -11.58
N HIS A 448 11.16 -6.09 -11.82
CA HIS A 448 11.07 -7.46 -11.29
C HIS A 448 11.99 -7.67 -10.10
N SER A 449 11.47 -8.37 -9.08
CA SER A 449 12.24 -8.71 -7.90
C SER A 449 12.01 -10.14 -7.42
N ASN A 450 12.92 -10.56 -6.56
CA ASN A 450 12.80 -11.68 -5.64
C ASN A 450 13.59 -11.29 -4.37
N PRO A 451 13.63 -12.11 -3.31
CA PRO A 451 14.32 -11.73 -2.07
C PRO A 451 15.81 -11.40 -2.24
N ALA A 452 16.47 -11.87 -3.30
CA ALA A 452 17.90 -11.70 -3.49
C ALA A 452 18.28 -10.57 -4.47
N SER A 453 17.38 -10.19 -5.37
CA SER A 453 17.74 -9.40 -6.54
C SER A 453 16.57 -8.59 -7.11
N TRP A 454 16.94 -7.54 -7.83
CA TRP A 454 16.04 -6.72 -8.63
C TRP A 454 16.68 -6.43 -9.99
N GLY A 455 15.85 -6.34 -11.03
CA GLY A 455 16.25 -5.97 -12.37
C GLY A 455 15.06 -5.70 -13.28
N ASN A 456 15.35 -5.34 -14.52
CA ASN A 456 14.32 -5.05 -15.51
C ASN A 456 14.76 -5.42 -16.94
N HIS A 457 13.83 -5.43 -17.90
CA HIS A 457 14.12 -5.68 -19.31
C HIS A 457 14.38 -4.37 -20.06
N PRO A 458 15.21 -4.39 -21.12
CA PRO A 458 15.32 -3.27 -22.05
C PRO A 458 13.99 -2.96 -22.76
N PRO A 459 13.80 -1.72 -23.21
CA PRO A 459 12.68 -1.31 -24.05
C PRO A 459 12.40 -2.26 -25.22
N ASP A 460 11.13 -2.69 -25.34
CA ASP A 460 10.63 -3.52 -26.44
C ASP A 460 11.44 -4.82 -26.64
N ASP A 461 12.00 -5.38 -25.56
CA ASP A 461 12.81 -6.60 -25.62
C ASP A 461 12.02 -7.79 -26.21
N GLU A 462 12.56 -8.39 -27.27
CA GLU A 462 12.01 -9.60 -27.91
C GLU A 462 12.81 -10.87 -27.54
N ASP A 463 13.99 -10.72 -26.94
CA ASP A 463 14.98 -11.80 -26.74
C ASP A 463 15.05 -12.30 -25.28
N HIS A 464 14.19 -11.80 -24.39
CA HIS A 464 14.18 -12.08 -22.95
C HIS A 464 15.52 -11.66 -22.29
N VAL A 465 16.01 -10.47 -22.66
CA VAL A 465 17.20 -9.87 -22.03
C VAL A 465 16.80 -9.29 -20.68
N PHE A 466 17.48 -9.71 -19.62
CA PHE A 466 17.25 -9.20 -18.27
C PHE A 466 18.51 -8.52 -17.73
N ILE A 467 18.38 -7.27 -17.26
CA ILE A 467 19.48 -6.48 -16.70
C ILE A 467 19.34 -6.44 -15.18
N ASP A 468 20.32 -7.02 -14.49
CA ASP A 468 20.41 -6.96 -13.03
C ASP A 468 20.73 -5.53 -12.57
N GLY A 469 19.84 -4.91 -11.78
CA GLY A 469 20.02 -3.56 -11.23
C GLY A 469 20.53 -3.56 -9.78
N PHE A 470 20.08 -4.50 -8.95
CA PHE A 470 20.54 -4.58 -7.56
C PHE A 470 20.49 -6.01 -7.03
N LYS A 471 21.40 -6.36 -6.12
CA LYS A 471 21.35 -7.62 -5.36
C LYS A 471 21.61 -7.35 -3.89
N MET A 472 21.06 -8.19 -3.01
CA MET A 472 21.32 -8.12 -1.57
C MET A 472 22.84 -8.10 -1.23
N TRP A 473 23.66 -8.75 -2.06
CA TRP A 473 25.12 -8.84 -1.88
C TRP A 473 25.86 -7.57 -2.27
N ASP A 474 25.19 -6.60 -2.91
CA ASP A 474 25.76 -5.29 -3.23
C ASP A 474 25.65 -4.29 -2.08
N GLY A 475 24.85 -4.58 -1.04
CA GLY A 475 24.72 -3.73 0.14
C GLY A 475 26.05 -3.22 0.72
N PRO A 476 27.07 -4.09 0.92
CA PRO A 476 28.38 -3.66 1.44
C PRO A 476 29.18 -2.71 0.53
N LYS A 477 28.73 -2.49 -0.72
CA LYS A 477 29.34 -1.55 -1.66
C LYS A 477 28.62 -0.20 -1.69
N LEU A 478 27.51 -0.08 -0.98
CA LEU A 478 26.83 1.18 -0.77
C LEU A 478 27.59 1.95 0.32
N THR A 479 28.03 3.15 -0.04
CA THR A 479 28.90 4.03 0.74
C THR A 479 28.29 5.42 1.00
N ASN A 480 26.99 5.57 0.75
CA ASN A 480 26.19 6.79 0.99
C ASN A 480 25.88 7.01 2.48
N ASP A 481 26.87 6.82 3.35
CA ASP A 481 26.72 7.01 4.78
C ASP A 481 26.35 8.47 5.10
N GLY A 482 25.32 8.67 5.93
CA GLY A 482 24.74 9.98 6.21
C GLY A 482 23.76 10.52 5.16
N GLU A 483 23.69 9.93 3.96
CA GLU A 483 22.82 10.34 2.84
C GLU A 483 21.90 9.16 2.47
N LEU A 484 21.04 8.79 3.42
CA LEU A 484 20.27 7.55 3.39
C LEU A 484 18.88 7.76 2.79
N PRO A 485 18.58 7.27 1.57
CA PRO A 485 17.27 7.43 0.97
C PRO A 485 16.18 6.62 1.69
N ILE A 486 14.93 7.05 1.49
CA ILE A 486 13.74 6.21 1.63
C ILE A 486 13.52 5.51 0.28
N VAL A 487 13.39 4.19 0.29
CA VAL A 487 13.32 3.37 -0.93
C VAL A 487 11.93 2.74 -1.09
N VAL A 488 11.20 3.10 -2.14
CA VAL A 488 10.02 2.34 -2.61
C VAL A 488 10.51 1.31 -3.63
N PHE A 489 10.29 0.03 -3.32
CA PHE A 489 10.95 -1.09 -3.98
C PHE A 489 9.93 -2.02 -4.66
N GLY A 490 9.55 -1.65 -5.89
CA GLY A 490 8.63 -2.40 -6.74
C GLY A 490 9.16 -3.73 -7.23
N GLY A 491 8.21 -4.67 -7.41
CA GLY A 491 8.45 -6.04 -7.82
C GLY A 491 8.18 -7.07 -6.71
N CYS A 492 8.28 -8.36 -7.05
CA CYS A 492 7.95 -9.43 -6.12
C CYS A 492 8.95 -9.62 -4.96
N HIS A 493 8.43 -9.87 -3.76
CA HIS A 493 9.19 -10.37 -2.60
C HIS A 493 10.38 -9.49 -2.16
N SER A 494 10.40 -8.22 -2.55
CA SER A 494 11.49 -7.29 -2.21
C SER A 494 11.66 -7.13 -0.70
N ALA A 495 10.54 -7.17 0.04
CA ALA A 495 10.47 -7.09 1.49
C ALA A 495 10.00 -8.42 2.13
N GLN A 496 10.40 -9.57 1.59
CA GLN A 496 10.10 -10.88 2.20
C GLN A 496 10.96 -11.12 3.46
N PHE A 497 10.73 -10.36 4.52
CA PHE A 497 11.57 -10.29 5.71
C PHE A 497 11.62 -11.57 6.57
N ASN A 498 10.80 -12.56 6.21
CA ASN A 498 10.78 -13.88 6.84
C ASN A 498 11.77 -14.90 6.23
N VAL A 499 12.54 -14.55 5.19
CA VAL A 499 13.54 -15.44 4.56
C VAL A 499 14.69 -15.83 5.50
N THR A 500 15.23 -17.03 5.28
CA THR A 500 16.38 -17.55 6.01
C THR A 500 17.09 -18.69 5.27
N LEU A 501 18.40 -18.85 5.51
CA LEU A 501 19.16 -20.00 5.05
C LEU A 501 18.57 -21.35 5.52
N MET A 502 17.79 -21.39 6.62
CA MET A 502 17.15 -22.62 7.09
C MET A 502 16.12 -23.17 6.09
N HIS A 503 15.60 -22.34 5.18
CA HIS A 503 14.71 -22.77 4.11
C HIS A 503 15.36 -23.77 3.14
N ILE A 504 16.70 -23.83 3.08
CA ILE A 504 17.40 -24.89 2.33
C ILE A 504 17.07 -26.26 2.95
N ILE A 505 17.17 -26.38 4.28
CA ILE A 505 16.95 -27.64 4.98
C ILE A 505 15.47 -28.02 4.94
N THR A 506 14.57 -27.10 5.27
CA THR A 506 13.13 -27.39 5.27
C THR A 506 12.60 -27.62 3.86
N GLY A 507 13.11 -26.90 2.86
CA GLY A 507 12.79 -27.10 1.45
C GLY A 507 13.21 -28.50 0.97
N MET A 508 14.43 -28.93 1.29
CA MET A 508 14.89 -30.29 0.96
C MET A 508 14.08 -31.37 1.69
N GLN A 509 13.63 -31.12 2.92
CA GLN A 509 12.75 -32.05 3.65
C GLN A 509 11.36 -32.15 3.01
N LYS A 510 10.79 -31.02 2.58
CA LYS A 510 9.44 -30.95 2.00
C LYS A 510 9.37 -31.47 0.57
N TYR A 511 10.35 -31.12 -0.27
CA TYR A 511 10.33 -31.39 -1.72
C TYR A 511 11.35 -32.44 -2.17
N GLY A 512 12.21 -32.90 -1.27
CA GLY A 512 13.37 -33.72 -1.60
C GLY A 512 14.47 -32.92 -2.30
N ILE A 513 15.70 -33.45 -2.32
CA ILE A 513 16.86 -32.81 -2.97
C ILE A 513 16.57 -32.54 -4.46
N MET A 514 15.97 -33.51 -5.16
CA MET A 514 15.65 -33.35 -6.57
C MET A 514 14.57 -32.30 -6.81
N GLY A 515 13.53 -32.22 -5.97
CA GLY A 515 12.48 -31.19 -6.10
C GLY A 515 12.99 -29.80 -5.74
N PHE A 516 13.86 -29.69 -4.73
CA PHE A 516 14.45 -28.42 -4.36
C PHE A 516 15.37 -27.86 -5.47
N TRP A 517 16.28 -28.69 -6.02
CA TRP A 517 17.35 -28.21 -6.89
C TRP A 517 17.10 -28.38 -8.39
N PHE A 518 16.37 -29.41 -8.83
CA PHE A 518 16.49 -29.90 -10.22
C PHE A 518 15.18 -30.29 -10.91
N ARG A 519 14.04 -30.33 -10.21
CA ARG A 519 12.76 -30.80 -10.76
C ARG A 519 11.59 -30.05 -10.13
N SER A 520 10.51 -29.92 -10.89
CA SER A 520 9.29 -29.28 -10.40
C SER A 520 8.75 -29.96 -9.12
N PRO A 521 8.34 -29.20 -8.09
CA PRO A 521 8.31 -27.72 -8.03
C PRO A 521 9.72 -27.16 -7.76
N PHE A 522 10.28 -26.41 -8.72
CA PHE A 522 11.68 -25.91 -8.73
C PHE A 522 11.89 -24.80 -7.69
N ARG A 523 11.92 -25.18 -6.40
CA ARG A 523 11.90 -24.21 -5.30
C ARG A 523 13.17 -23.36 -5.17
N TYR A 524 14.32 -23.85 -5.63
CA TYR A 524 15.57 -23.10 -5.60
C TYR A 524 15.50 -21.76 -6.37
N ALA A 525 14.70 -21.68 -7.44
CA ALA A 525 14.64 -20.51 -8.31
C ALA A 525 14.00 -19.28 -7.66
N PHE A 526 13.15 -19.47 -6.63
CA PHE A 526 12.47 -18.36 -5.95
C PHE A 526 13.36 -17.59 -4.96
N PHE A 527 14.61 -18.02 -4.73
CA PHE A 527 15.58 -17.37 -3.83
C PHE A 527 15.11 -17.11 -2.39
N GLU A 528 14.06 -17.78 -1.90
CA GLU A 528 13.58 -17.69 -0.50
C GLU A 528 14.59 -18.22 0.55
N TRP A 529 15.71 -18.78 0.10
CA TRP A 529 16.79 -19.36 0.90
C TRP A 529 17.95 -18.39 1.16
N VAL A 530 17.75 -17.09 0.96
CA VAL A 530 18.75 -16.06 1.28
C VAL A 530 18.80 -15.75 2.78
N PRO A 531 19.95 -15.25 3.30
CA PRO A 531 20.04 -14.91 4.70
C PRO A 531 19.16 -13.71 5.09
N ARG A 532 18.82 -12.84 4.14
CA ARG A 532 18.00 -11.64 4.31
C ARG A 532 17.53 -11.17 2.92
N ASP A 533 16.33 -10.61 2.84
CA ASP A 533 15.74 -9.99 1.64
C ASP A 533 16.42 -8.65 1.28
N VAL A 534 16.21 -8.17 0.05
CA VAL A 534 16.84 -6.93 -0.45
C VAL A 534 16.45 -5.69 0.35
N SER A 535 15.17 -5.52 0.72
CA SER A 535 14.71 -4.35 1.48
C SER A 535 15.28 -4.33 2.88
N SER A 536 15.20 -5.44 3.63
CA SER A 536 15.83 -5.55 4.94
C SER A 536 17.35 -5.34 4.86
N GLN A 537 17.99 -5.83 3.81
CA GLN A 537 19.43 -5.68 3.62
C GLN A 537 19.80 -4.21 3.41
N LEU A 538 19.05 -3.43 2.64
CA LEU A 538 19.28 -2.00 2.45
C LEU A 538 19.23 -1.22 3.78
N VAL A 539 18.22 -1.49 4.61
CA VAL A 539 18.04 -0.79 5.88
C VAL A 539 19.15 -1.16 6.88
N MET A 540 19.60 -2.42 6.90
CA MET A 540 20.62 -2.91 7.83
C MET A 540 22.08 -2.67 7.37
N GLN A 541 22.33 -1.99 6.25
CA GLN A 541 23.70 -1.66 5.84
C GLN A 541 24.35 -0.66 6.79
N LYS A 542 25.60 -0.96 7.18
CA LYS A 542 26.36 -0.17 8.16
C LYS A 542 26.97 1.12 7.62
N SER A 543 27.37 1.13 6.35
CA SER A 543 28.12 2.24 5.74
C SER A 543 27.35 2.92 4.61
N GLY A 544 26.01 2.83 4.63
CA GLY A 544 25.15 3.34 3.59
C GLY A 544 23.82 2.59 3.55
N GLY A 545 23.29 2.38 2.35
CA GLY A 545 22.01 1.73 2.12
C GLY A 545 20.86 2.71 2.21
N ALA A 546 19.81 2.34 2.94
CA ALA A 546 18.59 3.14 3.07
C ALA A 546 18.28 3.45 4.54
N ILE A 547 17.52 4.52 4.80
CA ILE A 547 16.95 4.78 6.13
C ILE A 547 15.68 3.96 6.35
N ALA A 548 14.93 3.74 5.28
CA ALA A 548 13.74 2.89 5.25
C ALA A 548 13.54 2.28 3.87
N SER A 549 12.84 1.16 3.81
CA SER A 549 12.42 0.53 2.56
C SER A 549 10.97 0.05 2.65
N ILE A 550 10.20 0.31 1.60
CA ILE A 550 8.83 -0.14 1.42
C ILE A 550 8.83 -1.12 0.24
N GLY A 551 8.21 -2.28 0.40
CA GLY A 551 8.17 -3.29 -0.65
C GLY A 551 7.24 -4.45 -0.33
N ASN A 552 7.16 -5.40 -1.26
CA ASN A 552 6.20 -6.50 -1.20
C ASN A 552 6.81 -7.69 -0.44
N SER A 553 6.08 -8.21 0.55
CA SER A 553 6.45 -9.43 1.27
C SER A 553 6.11 -10.71 0.50
N GLY A 554 5.25 -10.60 -0.51
CA GLY A 554 4.80 -11.65 -1.42
C GLY A 554 4.98 -11.27 -2.90
N LEU A 555 4.27 -11.95 -3.80
CA LEU A 555 4.23 -11.61 -5.23
C LEU A 555 3.59 -10.24 -5.50
N GLY A 556 4.38 -9.25 -5.92
CA GLY A 556 3.83 -8.00 -6.46
C GLY A 556 3.14 -8.22 -7.81
N TYR A 557 2.07 -7.48 -8.07
CA TYR A 557 1.32 -7.53 -9.34
C TYR A 557 1.25 -6.16 -10.02
N GLY A 558 1.10 -6.18 -11.34
CA GLY A 558 0.83 -5.00 -12.16
C GLY A 558 -0.15 -5.32 -13.29
N TYR A 559 -0.80 -4.28 -13.80
CA TYR A 559 -1.47 -4.33 -15.10
C TYR A 559 -0.46 -4.06 -16.22
N VAL A 560 -0.79 -4.48 -17.44
CA VAL A 560 0.08 -4.31 -18.61
C VAL A 560 -0.53 -3.31 -19.60
N ASN A 561 0.33 -2.73 -20.45
CA ASN A 561 -0.05 -1.82 -21.52
C ASN A 561 -0.90 -0.64 -20.97
N GLU A 562 -1.99 -0.25 -21.65
CA GLU A 562 -2.82 0.91 -21.26
C GLU A 562 -3.46 0.87 -19.86
N GLY A 563 -3.44 -0.28 -19.18
CA GLY A 563 -3.97 -0.42 -17.82
C GLY A 563 -2.92 -0.25 -16.72
N TRP A 564 -1.64 -0.05 -17.07
CA TRP A 564 -0.50 -0.12 -16.15
C TRP A 564 -0.67 0.69 -14.85
N ASP A 565 -1.35 1.84 -14.91
CA ASP A 565 -1.56 2.79 -13.81
C ASP A 565 -2.90 2.60 -13.07
N SER A 566 -3.70 1.61 -13.45
CA SER A 566 -5.11 1.54 -13.04
C SER A 566 -5.33 0.84 -11.68
N GLY A 567 -4.26 0.43 -11.01
CA GLY A 567 -4.25 -0.20 -9.69
C GLY A 567 -2.90 -0.89 -9.41
N LEU A 568 -2.84 -1.67 -8.34
CA LEU A 568 -1.71 -2.53 -7.96
C LEU A 568 -0.39 -1.75 -7.80
N GLY A 569 0.77 -2.36 -8.10
CA GLY A 569 2.09 -1.72 -7.98
C GLY A 569 2.16 -0.36 -8.70
N GLY A 570 1.73 -0.36 -9.98
CA GLY A 570 1.71 0.83 -10.84
C GLY A 570 0.89 2.02 -10.31
N TRP A 571 0.02 1.80 -9.32
CA TRP A 571 -0.73 2.86 -8.65
C TRP A 571 -0.24 3.14 -7.22
N ILE A 572 -0.03 2.10 -6.40
CA ILE A 572 0.29 2.29 -4.97
C ILE A 572 1.72 2.81 -4.75
N GLU A 573 2.67 2.40 -5.60
CA GLU A 573 4.07 2.76 -5.42
C GLU A 573 4.30 4.25 -5.70
N PRO A 574 3.80 4.86 -6.81
CA PRO A 574 3.81 6.31 -6.97
C PRO A 574 2.98 7.05 -5.91
N ARG A 575 1.93 6.43 -5.36
CA ARG A 575 1.02 7.06 -4.39
C ARG A 575 1.72 7.45 -3.09
N PHE A 576 2.78 6.73 -2.69
CA PHE A 576 3.63 7.15 -1.56
C PHE A 576 4.19 8.57 -1.76
N PHE A 577 4.70 8.85 -2.96
CA PHE A 577 5.28 10.16 -3.27
C PHE A 577 4.21 11.24 -3.39
N ASP A 578 3.02 10.91 -3.90
CA ASP A 578 1.86 11.81 -3.90
C ASP A 578 1.42 12.18 -2.48
N ALA A 579 1.34 11.20 -1.58
CA ALA A 579 1.03 11.44 -0.18
C ALA A 579 2.03 12.42 0.46
N TYR A 580 3.32 12.25 0.17
CA TYR A 580 4.37 13.16 0.64
C TYR A 580 4.25 14.57 0.04
N ALA A 581 4.24 14.68 -1.29
CA ALA A 581 4.36 15.96 -1.99
C ALA A 581 3.04 16.75 -2.04
N ASN A 582 1.92 16.08 -2.33
CA ASN A 582 0.64 16.73 -2.62
C ASN A 582 -0.34 16.66 -1.45
N GLN A 583 -0.19 15.68 -0.54
CA GLN A 583 -1.05 15.54 0.65
C GLN A 583 -0.36 15.97 1.95
N SER A 584 0.86 16.51 1.86
CA SER A 584 1.62 17.06 2.98
C SER A 584 1.92 16.05 4.11
N LYS A 585 2.03 14.76 3.78
CA LYS A 585 2.41 13.71 4.74
C LYS A 585 3.93 13.67 4.88
N THR A 586 4.46 14.21 5.98
CA THR A 586 5.91 14.35 6.20
C THR A 586 6.51 13.34 7.18
N ILE A 587 5.68 12.49 7.80
CA ILE A 587 6.11 11.40 8.68
C ILE A 587 6.04 10.10 7.89
N LEU A 588 7.12 9.33 7.90
CA LEU A 588 7.33 8.18 7.03
C LEU A 588 6.17 7.17 7.08
N GLY A 589 5.77 6.77 8.29
CA GLY A 589 4.69 5.83 8.47
C GLY A 589 3.33 6.40 8.03
N GLU A 590 3.04 7.67 8.34
CA GLU A 590 1.81 8.32 7.88
C GLU A 590 1.72 8.42 6.36
N THR A 591 2.85 8.63 5.67
CA THR A 591 2.91 8.65 4.21
C THR A 591 2.60 7.28 3.62
N HIS A 592 3.10 6.21 4.25
CA HIS A 592 2.83 4.82 3.87
C HIS A 592 1.36 4.44 4.13
N ASP A 593 0.83 4.74 5.33
CA ASP A 593 -0.57 4.51 5.69
C ASP A 593 -1.51 5.26 4.73
N GLN A 594 -1.20 6.51 4.39
CA GLN A 594 -2.04 7.31 3.49
C GLN A 594 -2.16 6.67 2.10
N ALA A 595 -1.08 6.08 1.57
CA ALA A 595 -1.14 5.37 0.29
C ALA A 595 -2.04 4.12 0.36
N ILE A 596 -2.01 3.38 1.48
CA ILE A 596 -2.92 2.24 1.74
C ILE A 596 -4.37 2.71 1.88
N ILE A 597 -4.62 3.75 2.69
CA ILE A 597 -5.95 4.35 2.90
C ILE A 597 -6.52 4.85 1.57
N ASP A 598 -5.70 5.50 0.75
CA ASP A 598 -6.10 5.95 -0.57
C ASP A 598 -6.41 4.76 -1.48
N TYR A 599 -5.65 3.67 -1.42
CA TYR A 599 -5.95 2.45 -2.18
C TYR A 599 -7.31 1.87 -1.81
N ILE A 600 -7.57 1.69 -0.50
CA ILE A 600 -8.83 1.16 0.02
C ILE A 600 -10.01 2.04 -0.42
N ASN A 601 -9.84 3.36 -0.38
CA ASN A 601 -10.90 4.30 -0.74
C ASN A 601 -11.11 4.41 -2.25
N ILE A 602 -10.04 4.61 -3.02
CA ILE A 602 -10.08 5.02 -4.43
C ILE A 602 -10.15 3.81 -5.35
N ILE A 603 -9.20 2.88 -5.25
CA ILE A 603 -9.20 1.64 -6.04
C ILE A 603 -10.30 0.71 -5.52
N GLY A 604 -10.42 0.62 -4.19
CA GLY A 604 -11.38 -0.24 -3.51
C GLY A 604 -11.16 -1.70 -3.86
N SER A 605 -12.24 -2.47 -3.89
CA SER A 605 -12.24 -3.89 -4.28
C SER A 605 -11.43 -4.84 -3.40
N VAL A 606 -10.78 -4.37 -2.33
CA VAL A 606 -9.99 -5.19 -1.37
C VAL A 606 -10.78 -6.34 -0.71
N ASN A 607 -12.12 -6.37 -0.84
CA ASN A 607 -12.97 -7.47 -0.39
C ASN A 607 -13.63 -8.28 -1.53
N SER A 608 -13.56 -7.80 -2.76
CA SER A 608 -14.17 -8.44 -3.94
C SER A 608 -13.12 -9.01 -4.91
N ASP A 609 -11.95 -8.39 -4.99
CA ASP A 609 -10.80 -8.81 -5.81
C ASP A 609 -9.63 -9.27 -4.93
N GLN A 610 -9.02 -10.37 -5.35
CA GLN A 610 -7.98 -11.06 -4.61
C GLN A 610 -6.64 -10.31 -4.64
N ILE A 611 -6.33 -9.74 -5.80
CA ILE A 611 -5.03 -9.14 -6.11
C ILE A 611 -5.00 -7.73 -5.53
N ASP A 612 -6.11 -6.98 -5.59
CA ASP A 612 -6.24 -5.70 -4.89
C ASP A 612 -6.04 -5.86 -3.37
N ARG A 613 -6.63 -6.91 -2.76
CA ARG A 613 -6.39 -7.24 -1.34
C ARG A 613 -4.90 -7.51 -1.09
N LYS A 614 -4.29 -8.30 -1.96
CA LYS A 614 -2.87 -8.69 -1.83
C LYS A 614 -1.95 -7.49 -1.85
N THR A 615 -2.21 -6.52 -2.74
CA THR A 615 -1.41 -5.30 -2.87
C THR A 615 -1.25 -4.57 -1.54
N ILE A 616 -2.32 -4.37 -0.78
CA ILE A 616 -2.22 -3.66 0.50
C ILE A 616 -1.70 -4.54 1.64
N GLU A 617 -2.03 -5.84 1.66
CA GLU A 617 -1.62 -6.75 2.72
C GLU A 617 -0.09 -6.98 2.71
N GLU A 618 0.54 -7.02 1.53
CA GLU A 618 1.96 -7.37 1.41
C GLU A 618 2.91 -6.18 1.39
N TRP A 619 2.40 -4.95 1.30
CA TRP A 619 3.22 -3.76 1.11
C TRP A 619 3.72 -3.20 2.45
N VAL A 620 4.91 -3.64 2.85
CA VAL A 620 5.43 -3.51 4.21
C VAL A 620 6.44 -2.38 4.32
N LEU A 621 6.33 -1.58 5.39
CA LEU A 621 7.31 -0.57 5.78
C LEU A 621 8.38 -1.16 6.71
N LEU A 622 9.61 -1.29 6.18
CA LEU A 622 10.80 -1.60 6.97
C LEU A 622 11.52 -0.29 7.32
N GLY A 623 11.23 0.25 8.50
CA GLY A 623 11.75 1.53 8.97
C GLY A 623 11.11 1.95 10.29
N ASP A 624 11.54 3.11 10.79
CA ASP A 624 10.91 3.76 11.94
C ASP A 624 9.66 4.54 11.47
N PRO A 625 8.45 4.17 11.92
CA PRO A 625 7.21 4.80 11.45
C PRO A 625 7.11 6.28 11.84
N SER A 626 7.77 6.70 12.92
CA SER A 626 7.70 8.07 13.42
C SER A 626 8.74 8.99 12.75
N LEU A 627 9.56 8.46 11.84
CA LEU A 627 10.66 9.21 11.23
C LEU A 627 10.14 10.38 10.41
N LYS A 628 10.66 11.58 10.69
CA LYS A 628 10.39 12.75 9.86
C LYS A 628 11.21 12.70 8.58
N ILE A 629 10.51 12.67 7.45
CA ILE A 629 11.10 12.61 6.11
C ILE A 629 11.95 13.87 5.88
N GLY A 630 13.24 13.69 5.59
CA GLY A 630 14.20 14.78 5.37
C GLY A 630 14.86 15.34 6.63
N GLY A 631 14.62 14.76 7.81
CA GLY A 631 15.20 15.20 9.09
C GLY A 631 14.30 16.11 9.93
N LEU A 632 14.74 16.43 11.15
CA LEU A 632 13.96 17.20 12.15
C LEU A 632 13.92 18.71 11.93
#